data_AF-A0AA89CCP9-F1
#
_entry.id   AF-A0AA89CCP9-F1
#
_cell.length_a   1.000
_cell.length_b   1.000
_cell.length_c   1.000
_cell.angle_alpha   90.00
_cell.angle_beta   90.00
_cell.angle_gamma   90.00
#
_symmetry.space_group_name_H-M   'P 1'
#
loop_
_entity.id
_entity.type
_entity.pdbx_description
1 polymer ?
#
loop_
_entity_poly.entity_id
_entity_poly.type
_entity_poly.pdbx_seq_one_letter_code
_entity_poly.pdbx_strand_id
1 'polypeptide(L)'
;IQRGRDHGLPPYNKWRQYCGLPPAKHFKSTYGGLTNHRPDVASMLAKIYNDVDDIELYVGGVSEEHAPSSAVGPTFACIIARQFYDLKYGDRFWYEKSGIFTEGKNQISV
;
A
#
# COMPACT_ATOMS: atom_id res chain seq x y z
N ILE A 1 -0.79 -10.70 9.81
CA ILE A 1 0.36 -10.36 10.69
C ILE A 1 1.42 -11.46 10.66
N GLN A 2 1.14 -12.67 11.19
CA GLN A 2 2.16 -13.73 11.30
C GLN A 2 2.84 -14.09 9.98
N ARG A 3 2.08 -14.23 8.87
CA ARG A 3 2.65 -14.49 7.54
C ARG A 3 3.64 -13.42 7.07
N GLY A 4 3.41 -12.15 7.43
CA GLY A 4 4.33 -11.06 7.08
C GLY A 4 5.66 -11.18 7.82
N ARG A 5 5.62 -11.57 9.10
CA ARG A 5 6.82 -11.83 9.91
C ARG A 5 7.59 -13.05 9.42
N ASP A 6 6.87 -14.14 9.14
CA ASP A 6 7.41 -15.37 8.54
C ASP A 6 8.14 -15.10 7.22
N HIS A 7 7.58 -14.23 6.38
CA HIS A 7 8.20 -13.82 5.11
C HIS A 7 9.27 -12.73 5.25
N GLY A 8 9.61 -12.29 6.48
CA GLY A 8 10.60 -11.24 6.71
C GLY A 8 10.24 -9.91 6.06
N LEU A 9 8.95 -9.58 5.95
CA LEU A 9 8.53 -8.32 5.34
C LEU A 9 9.07 -7.13 6.16
N PRO A 10 9.69 -6.14 5.49
CA PRO A 10 10.09 -4.91 6.16
C PRO A 10 8.90 -4.21 6.84
N PRO A 11 9.15 -3.44 7.92
CA PRO A 11 8.10 -2.73 8.62
C PRO A 11 7.49 -1.61 7.78
N TYR A 12 6.33 -1.14 8.21
CA TYR A 12 5.50 -0.15 7.53
C TYR A 12 6.28 1.10 7.09
N ASN A 13 7.14 1.65 7.95
CA ASN A 13 7.94 2.84 7.60
C ASN A 13 8.91 2.62 6.43
N LYS A 14 9.42 1.39 6.22
CA LYS A 14 10.25 1.07 5.04
C LYS A 14 9.44 1.14 3.76
N TRP A 15 8.17 0.71 3.81
CA TRP A 15 7.26 0.80 2.68
C TRP A 15 6.77 2.21 2.41
N ARG A 16 6.55 3.03 3.47
CA ARG A 16 6.32 4.47 3.30
C ARG A 16 7.46 5.11 2.52
N GLN A 17 8.71 4.87 2.96
CA GLN A 17 9.91 5.39 2.29
C GLN A 17 10.02 4.91 0.83
N TYR A 18 9.81 3.62 0.59
CA TYR A 18 9.78 3.05 -0.77
C TYR A 18 8.75 3.75 -1.68
N CYS A 19 7.60 4.11 -1.12
CA CYS A 19 6.54 4.84 -1.80
C CYS A 19 6.71 6.38 -1.82
N GLY A 20 7.86 6.90 -1.39
CA GLY A 20 8.12 8.35 -1.35
C GLY A 20 7.34 9.10 -0.28
N LEU A 21 6.70 8.40 0.66
CA LEU A 21 6.02 8.98 1.80
C LEU A 21 7.00 9.20 2.96
N PRO A 22 6.84 10.28 3.75
CA PRO A 22 7.66 10.49 4.94
C PRO A 22 7.47 9.34 5.95
N PRO A 23 8.55 8.77 6.52
CA PRO A 23 8.41 7.83 7.63
C PRO A 23 7.78 8.54 8.84
N ALA A 24 6.94 7.82 9.59
CA ALA A 24 6.46 8.30 10.87
C ALA A 24 7.60 8.25 11.89
N LYS A 25 7.73 9.27 12.72
CA LYS A 25 8.70 9.35 13.82
C LYS A 25 8.05 9.20 15.21
N HIS A 26 6.73 9.26 15.25
CA HIS A 26 5.92 9.11 16.45
C HIS A 26 4.48 8.76 16.07
N PHE A 27 3.72 8.22 17.02
CA PHE A 27 2.36 7.74 16.77
C PHE A 27 1.32 8.83 16.50
N LYS A 28 1.57 10.10 16.86
CA LYS A 28 0.57 11.17 16.65
C LYS A 28 0.24 11.35 15.16
N SER A 29 -1.04 11.58 14.85
CA SER A 29 -1.50 11.97 13.51
C SER A 29 -1.30 13.47 13.26
N THR A 30 -0.04 13.89 13.38
CA THR A 30 0.42 15.26 13.14
C THR A 30 1.67 15.21 12.27
N TYR A 31 2.13 16.37 11.79
CA TYR A 31 3.36 16.48 11.00
C TYR A 31 4.50 15.66 11.61
N GLY A 32 5.13 14.82 10.79
CA GLY A 32 6.21 13.92 11.20
C GLY A 32 5.76 12.58 11.82
N GLY A 33 4.46 12.31 11.95
CA GLY A 33 3.94 11.06 12.52
C GLY A 33 3.11 10.21 11.56
N LEU A 34 2.08 9.57 12.10
CA LEU A 34 1.11 8.75 11.36
C LEU A 34 0.07 9.65 10.68
N THR A 35 0.52 10.54 9.80
CA THR A 35 -0.28 11.58 9.12
C THR A 35 -1.37 11.05 8.20
N ASN A 36 -1.32 9.77 7.85
CA ASN A 36 -2.32 9.11 7.02
C ASN A 36 -3.32 8.29 7.83
N HIS A 37 -3.31 8.41 9.17
CA HIS A 37 -4.18 7.67 10.07
C HIS A 37 -5.08 8.64 10.83
N ARG A 38 -6.31 8.23 11.13
CA ARG A 38 -7.16 9.00 12.06
C ARG A 38 -6.51 9.05 13.45
N PRO A 39 -6.69 10.13 14.23
CA PRO A 39 -6.07 10.28 15.55
C PRO A 39 -6.38 9.14 16.54
N ASP A 40 -7.58 8.57 16.51
CA ASP A 40 -8.00 7.43 17.34
C ASP A 40 -7.27 6.14 16.96
N VAL A 41 -7.10 5.89 15.66
CA VAL A 41 -6.36 4.74 15.12
C VAL A 41 -4.88 4.84 15.47
N ALA A 42 -4.28 6.01 15.26
CA ALA A 42 -2.92 6.34 15.69
C ALA A 42 -2.70 6.08 17.19
N SER A 43 -3.68 6.47 18.02
CA SER A 43 -3.65 6.23 19.47
C SER A 43 -3.78 4.74 19.83
N MET A 44 -4.50 3.95 19.03
CA MET A 44 -4.59 2.51 19.22
C MET A 44 -3.29 1.80 18.86
N LEU A 45 -2.63 2.21 17.77
CA LEU A 45 -1.31 1.69 17.39
C LEU A 45 -0.27 1.97 18.47
N ALA A 46 -0.30 3.16 19.08
CA ALA A 46 0.59 3.52 20.20
C ALA A 46 0.43 2.64 21.46
N LYS A 47 -0.70 1.93 21.60
CA LYS A 47 -0.93 0.98 22.72
C LYS A 47 -0.43 -0.43 22.41
N ILE A 48 -0.22 -0.74 21.13
CA ILE A 48 0.12 -2.09 20.65
C ILE A 48 1.62 -2.20 20.35
N TYR A 49 2.21 -1.13 19.82
CA TYR A 49 3.61 -1.08 19.41
C TYR A 49 4.43 -0.15 20.30
N ASN A 50 5.68 -0.51 20.55
CA ASN A 50 6.61 0.32 21.32
C ASN A 50 7.20 1.44 20.45
N ASP A 51 7.54 1.12 19.20
CA ASP A 51 8.05 2.08 18.22
C ASP A 51 7.21 2.06 16.92
N VAL A 52 7.16 3.18 16.20
CA VAL A 52 6.50 3.29 14.90
C VAL A 52 7.21 2.46 13.82
N ASP A 53 8.51 2.19 14.00
CA ASP A 53 9.30 1.31 13.14
C ASP A 53 9.00 -0.19 13.38
N ASP A 54 8.21 -0.55 14.40
CA ASP A 54 7.78 -1.93 14.66
C ASP A 54 6.46 -2.30 13.97
N ILE A 55 5.73 -1.32 13.43
CA ILE A 55 4.41 -1.54 12.82
C ILE A 55 4.58 -2.42 11.58
N GLU A 56 3.90 -3.56 11.51
CA GLU A 56 3.94 -4.39 10.30
C GLU A 56 3.25 -3.68 9.13
N LEU A 57 3.76 -3.87 7.91
CA LEU A 57 3.18 -3.33 6.68
C LEU A 57 1.65 -3.53 6.64
N TYR A 58 1.17 -4.75 6.89
CA TYR A 58 -0.26 -5.02 6.78
C TYR A 58 -1.08 -4.18 7.75
N VAL A 59 -0.63 -4.06 9.00
CA VAL A 59 -1.34 -3.30 10.04
C VAL A 59 -1.30 -1.82 9.75
N GLY A 60 -0.13 -1.27 9.42
CA GLY A 60 0.03 0.14 9.06
C GLY A 60 -0.77 0.52 7.82
N GLY A 61 -0.69 -0.30 6.75
CA GLY A 61 -1.34 -0.02 5.47
C GLY A 61 -2.86 -0.12 5.49
N VAL A 62 -3.47 -1.11 6.16
CA VAL A 62 -4.95 -1.22 6.23
C VAL A 62 -5.57 -0.17 7.15
N SER A 63 -4.78 0.43 8.04
CA SER A 63 -5.26 1.40 9.01
C SER A 63 -5.14 2.85 8.54
N GLU A 64 -4.52 3.08 7.38
CA GLU A 64 -4.52 4.38 6.71
C GLU A 64 -5.95 4.78 6.30
N GLU A 65 -6.24 6.06 6.36
CA GLU A 65 -7.43 6.62 5.72
C GLU A 65 -7.35 6.41 4.20
N HIS A 66 -8.51 6.13 3.60
CA HIS A 66 -8.60 5.96 2.16
C HIS A 66 -8.13 7.23 1.44
N ALA A 67 -7.31 7.04 0.41
CA ALA A 67 -6.99 8.13 -0.51
C ALA A 67 -8.27 8.60 -1.26
N PRO A 68 -8.30 9.82 -1.81
CA PRO A 68 -9.46 10.32 -2.56
C PRO A 68 -9.91 9.34 -3.65
N SER A 69 -11.18 8.96 -3.62
CA SER A 69 -11.79 8.00 -4.56
C SER A 69 -11.11 6.61 -4.61
N SER A 70 -10.43 6.21 -3.52
CA SER A 70 -9.77 4.91 -3.38
C SER A 70 -10.40 4.08 -2.26
N ALA A 71 -10.25 2.76 -2.31
CA ALA A 71 -10.59 1.84 -1.23
C ALA A 71 -9.42 1.58 -0.27
N VAL A 72 -8.25 2.16 -0.54
CA VAL A 72 -7.01 1.96 0.23
C VAL A 72 -6.30 3.29 0.48
N GLY A 73 -5.52 3.33 1.55
CA GLY A 73 -4.62 4.45 1.84
C GLY A 73 -3.42 4.55 0.90
N PRO A 74 -2.65 5.65 0.99
CA PRO A 74 -1.57 5.96 0.05
C PRO A 74 -0.47 4.89 -0.04
N THR A 75 -0.11 4.20 1.05
CA THR A 75 0.94 3.17 1.01
C THR A 75 0.50 1.98 0.19
N PHE A 76 -0.72 1.46 0.41
CA PHE A 76 -1.24 0.36 -0.39
C PHE A 76 -1.64 0.79 -1.79
N ALA A 77 -2.12 2.01 -2.00
CA ALA A 77 -2.33 2.54 -3.34
C ALA A 77 -1.03 2.46 -4.17
N CYS A 78 0.09 2.89 -3.61
CA CYS A 78 1.42 2.78 -4.25
C CYS A 78 1.82 1.33 -4.55
N ILE A 79 1.79 0.44 -3.55
CA ILE A 79 2.24 -0.95 -3.71
C ILE A 79 1.39 -1.70 -4.73
N ILE A 80 0.06 -1.58 -4.61
CA ILE A 80 -0.91 -2.23 -5.50
C ILE A 80 -0.74 -1.69 -6.92
N ALA A 81 -0.74 -0.36 -7.09
CA ALA A 81 -0.60 0.24 -8.41
C ALA A 81 0.70 -0.17 -9.10
N ARG A 82 1.82 -0.23 -8.35
CA ARG A 82 3.10 -0.69 -8.91
C ARG A 82 3.03 -2.16 -9.34
N GLN A 83 2.48 -3.03 -8.50
CA GLN A 83 2.34 -4.44 -8.84
C GLN A 83 1.46 -4.65 -10.09
N PHE A 84 0.33 -3.94 -10.19
CA PHE A 84 -0.53 -4.01 -11.37
C PHE A 84 0.10 -3.40 -12.62
N TYR A 85 0.89 -2.32 -12.47
CA TYR A 85 1.68 -1.76 -13.55
C TYR A 85 2.66 -2.81 -14.09
N ASP A 86 3.45 -3.43 -13.21
CA ASP A 86 4.45 -4.42 -13.60
C ASP A 86 3.80 -5.65 -14.25
N LEU A 87 2.64 -6.09 -13.77
CA LEU A 87 1.85 -7.16 -14.40
C LEU A 87 1.35 -6.75 -15.79
N LYS A 88 0.74 -5.57 -15.93
CA LYS A 88 0.18 -5.08 -17.20
C LYS A 88 1.25 -4.94 -18.28
N TYR A 89 2.35 -4.23 -17.96
CA TYR A 89 3.37 -3.91 -18.96
C TYR A 89 4.37 -5.04 -19.17
N GLY A 90 4.60 -5.86 -18.13
CA GLY A 90 5.45 -7.04 -18.18
C GLY A 90 4.81 -8.25 -18.89
N ASP A 91 3.49 -8.29 -19.02
CA ASP A 91 2.82 -9.39 -19.71
C ASP A 91 2.92 -9.26 -21.24
N ARG A 92 3.55 -10.25 -21.88
CA ARG A 92 3.64 -10.36 -23.34
C ARG A 92 2.27 -10.56 -23.98
N PHE A 93 1.34 -11.18 -23.27
CA PHE A 93 0.00 -11.53 -23.72
C PHE A 93 -1.09 -10.61 -23.15
N TRP A 94 -0.71 -9.44 -22.63
CA TRP A 94 -1.67 -8.44 -22.16
C TRP A 94 -2.70 -8.14 -23.26
N TYR A 95 -3.99 -8.19 -22.93
CA TYR A 95 -5.06 -8.20 -23.93
C TYR A 95 -5.14 -6.92 -24.78
N GLU A 96 -4.60 -5.80 -24.31
CA GLU A 96 -4.57 -4.54 -25.06
C GLU A 96 -3.33 -4.40 -25.96
N LYS A 97 -2.38 -5.36 -25.94
CA LYS A 97 -1.22 -5.33 -26.84
C LYS A 97 -1.62 -5.67 -28.27
N SER A 98 -1.00 -4.96 -29.22
CA SER A 98 -1.22 -5.20 -30.65
C SER A 98 -0.78 -6.62 -31.03
N GLY A 99 -1.56 -7.26 -31.91
CA GLY A 99 -1.28 -8.61 -32.40
C GLY A 99 -1.64 -9.74 -31.44
N ILE A 100 -2.18 -9.45 -30.24
CA ILE A 100 -2.66 -10.49 -29.31
C ILE A 100 -4.08 -10.94 -29.67
N PHE A 101 -4.98 -9.99 -29.92
CA PHE A 101 -6.35 -10.25 -30.35
C PHE A 101 -6.64 -9.59 -31.71
N THR A 102 -7.56 -10.18 -32.46
CA THR A 102 -8.11 -9.57 -33.68
C THR A 102 -9.04 -8.41 -33.32
N GLU A 103 -9.07 -7.37 -34.16
CA GLU A 103 -10.00 -6.25 -33.98
C GLU A 103 -11.44 -6.73 -33.74
N GLY A 104 -12.11 -6.16 -32.74
CA GLY A 104 -13.45 -6.57 -32.30
C GLY A 104 -13.50 -7.66 -31.22
N LYS A 105 -12.37 -8.24 -30.79
CA LYS A 105 -12.32 -9.23 -29.69
C LYS A 105 -11.68 -8.73 -28.39
N ASN A 106 -11.35 -7.44 -28.29
CA ASN A 106 -10.69 -6.86 -27.11
C ASN A 106 -11.64 -6.59 -25.92
N GLN A 107 -12.89 -7.05 -25.97
CA GLN A 107 -13.87 -6.76 -24.93
C GLN A 107 -13.88 -7.87 -23.89
N ILE A 108 -13.12 -7.66 -22.81
CA ILE A 108 -13.50 -8.23 -21.51
C ILE A 108 -14.60 -7.31 -20.99
N SER A 109 -15.84 -7.79 -21.01
CA SER A 109 -16.96 -7.15 -20.32
C SER A 109 -16.67 -7.21 -18.82
N VAL A 110 -16.35 -6.07 -18.21
CA VAL A 110 -16.29 -5.90 -16.74
C VAL A 110 -17.50 -5.10 -16.30
#